data_AF-A0A0E3NXK0-F1
#
_entry.id   AF-A0A0E3NXK0-F1
#
_cell.length_a   1.000
_cell.length_b   1.000
_cell.length_c   1.000
_cell.angle_alpha   90.00
_cell.angle_beta   90.00
_cell.angle_gamma   90.00
#
_symmetry.space_group_name_H-M   'P 1'
#
loop_
_entity.id
_entity.type
_entity.pdbx_description
1 polymer ?
#
loop_
_entity_poly.entity_id
_entity_poly.type
_entity_poly.pdbx_seq_one_letter_code
_entity_poly.pdbx_strand_id
1 'polypeptide(L)'
;MEGKITDMYLIESPHTAEECLGALDELLEMGPAVLEQYHFGCLVGVHMGWAIVNAESEAGALKIVPGSLRSKARAVKLNKFTADQIKEAHREMEEVPSKT
;
A
#
# COMPACT_ATOMS: atom_id res chain seq x y z
N MET A 1 14.24 -24.97 4.13
CA MET A 1 13.67 -24.01 3.17
C MET A 1 14.03 -22.63 3.70
N GLU A 2 14.96 -21.94 3.05
CA GLU A 2 15.30 -20.56 3.40
C GLU A 2 14.06 -19.68 3.21
N GLY A 3 13.64 -18.98 4.26
CA GLY A 3 12.51 -18.06 4.19
C GLY A 3 12.88 -16.88 3.29
N LYS A 4 12.12 -16.66 2.22
CA LYS A 4 12.26 -15.47 1.37
C LYS A 4 12.13 -14.23 2.25
N ILE A 5 13.11 -13.32 2.14
CA ILE A 5 13.05 -12.00 2.79
C ILE A 5 11.89 -11.24 2.13
N THR A 6 10.97 -10.74 2.96
CA THR A 6 9.84 -9.94 2.50
C THR A 6 9.82 -8.62 3.26
N ASP A 7 9.44 -7.56 2.55
CA ASP A 7 9.18 -6.24 3.11
C ASP A 7 7.67 -6.04 3.28
N MET A 8 7.30 -5.14 4.18
CA MET A 8 5.92 -4.73 4.38
C MET A 8 5.55 -3.62 3.41
N TYR A 9 4.42 -3.76 2.72
CA TYR A 9 3.88 -2.76 1.79
C TYR A 9 2.45 -2.39 2.18
N LEU A 10 2.13 -1.09 2.14
CA LEU A 10 0.77 -0.58 2.09
C LEU A 10 0.35 -0.49 0.63
N ILE A 11 -0.71 -1.18 0.28
CA ILE A 11 -1.36 -1.08 -1.01
C ILE A 11 -2.42 0.00 -0.92
N GLU A 12 -2.46 0.86 -1.92
CA GLU A 12 -3.53 1.82 -2.14
C GLU A 12 -4.13 1.54 -3.52
N SER A 13 -5.44 1.25 -3.55
CA SER A 13 -6.18 0.90 -4.75
C SER A 13 -7.32 1.91 -4.99
N PRO A 14 -7.01 3.07 -5.59
CA PRO A 14 -8.00 4.09 -5.87
C PRO A 14 -8.96 3.63 -6.98
N HIS A 15 -10.22 4.01 -6.85
CA HIS A 15 -11.26 3.75 -7.83
C HIS A 15 -12.29 4.88 -7.80
N THR A 16 -13.20 4.94 -8.78
CA THR A 16 -14.33 5.89 -8.75
C THR A 16 -15.55 5.29 -8.07
N ALA A 17 -16.58 6.11 -7.84
CA ALA A 17 -17.85 5.63 -7.28
C ALA A 17 -18.49 4.54 -8.16
N GLU A 18 -18.41 4.72 -9.48
CA GLU A 18 -18.94 3.81 -10.49
C GLU A 18 -18.18 2.48 -10.53
N GLU A 19 -16.89 2.51 -10.21
CA GLU A 19 -16.01 1.32 -10.20
C GLU A 19 -16.16 0.48 -8.92
N CYS A 20 -16.78 1.00 -7.86
CA CYS A 20 -16.80 0.36 -6.52
C CYS A 20 -17.29 -1.08 -6.52
N LEU A 21 -18.50 -1.32 -7.06
CA LEU A 21 -19.11 -2.63 -6.98
C LEU A 21 -18.35 -3.63 -7.87
N GLY A 22 -17.94 -3.21 -9.07
CA GLY A 22 -17.12 -4.05 -9.95
C GLY A 22 -15.77 -4.42 -9.32
N ALA A 23 -15.12 -3.50 -8.62
CA ALA A 23 -13.88 -3.78 -7.91
C ALA A 23 -14.07 -4.76 -6.74
N LEU A 24 -15.19 -4.69 -6.03
CA LEU A 24 -15.53 -5.63 -4.95
C LEU A 24 -15.85 -7.03 -5.51
N ASP A 25 -16.54 -7.10 -6.65
CA ASP A 25 -16.81 -8.36 -7.35
C ASP A 25 -15.49 -9.03 -7.79
N GLU A 26 -14.57 -8.27 -8.40
CA GLU A 26 -13.24 -8.79 -8.77
C GLU A 26 -12.45 -9.27 -7.55
N LEU A 27 -12.48 -8.55 -6.42
CA LEU A 27 -11.81 -9.00 -5.19
C LEU A 27 -12.41 -10.30 -4.66
N LEU A 28 -13.73 -10.45 -4.73
CA LEU A 28 -14.41 -11.69 -4.32
C LEU A 28 -14.04 -12.86 -5.24
N GLU A 29 -13.95 -12.62 -6.54
CA GLU A 29 -13.49 -13.62 -7.55
C GLU A 29 -12.03 -14.03 -7.34
N MET A 30 -11.17 -13.10 -6.92
CA MET A 30 -9.79 -13.39 -6.53
C MET A 30 -9.71 -14.27 -5.27
N GLY A 31 -10.78 -14.32 -4.48
CA GLY A 31 -10.99 -15.22 -3.37
C GLY A 31 -11.30 -14.51 -2.05
N PRO A 32 -12.13 -15.10 -1.16
CA PRO A 32 -12.50 -14.47 0.12
C PRO A 32 -11.30 -14.05 0.98
N ALA A 33 -10.22 -14.84 0.99
CA ALA A 33 -9.00 -14.53 1.73
C ALA A 33 -8.24 -13.31 1.18
N VAL A 34 -8.45 -12.93 -0.08
CA VAL A 34 -7.91 -11.68 -0.65
C VAL A 34 -8.77 -10.50 -0.18
N LEU A 35 -10.10 -10.63 -0.26
CA LEU A 35 -11.03 -9.60 0.21
C LEU A 35 -10.83 -9.27 1.71
N GLU A 36 -10.60 -10.28 2.55
CA GLU A 36 -10.35 -10.13 4.00
C GLU A 36 -9.10 -9.29 4.34
N GLN A 37 -8.15 -9.15 3.41
CA GLN A 37 -6.94 -8.34 3.61
C GLN A 37 -7.20 -6.84 3.41
N TYR A 38 -8.34 -6.47 2.83
CA TYR A 38 -8.65 -5.08 2.49
C TYR A 38 -9.46 -4.37 3.58
N HIS A 39 -9.17 -3.08 3.71
CA HIS A 39 -9.98 -2.08 4.38
C HIS A 39 -10.48 -1.08 3.33
N PHE A 40 -11.70 -0.57 3.49
CA PHE A 40 -12.34 0.28 2.49
C PHE A 40 -12.85 1.59 3.07
N GLY A 41 -12.70 2.66 2.30
CA GLY A 41 -13.26 3.98 2.62
C GLY A 41 -14.62 4.24 1.97
N CYS A 42 -15.12 3.32 1.14
CA CYS A 42 -16.23 3.60 0.21
C CYS A 42 -17.50 4.05 0.93
N LEU A 43 -17.80 3.49 2.11
CA LEU A 43 -18.98 3.83 2.91
C LEU A 43 -18.96 5.26 3.48
N VAL A 44 -17.81 5.93 3.45
CA VAL A 44 -17.66 7.33 3.87
C VAL A 44 -17.24 8.24 2.71
N GLY A 45 -17.48 7.80 1.47
CA GLY A 45 -17.19 8.57 0.25
C GLY A 45 -15.71 8.60 -0.16
N VAL A 46 -14.86 7.79 0.48
CA VAL A 46 -13.45 7.66 0.10
C VAL A 46 -13.29 6.41 -0.76
N HIS A 47 -13.29 6.58 -2.08
CA HIS A 47 -13.19 5.47 -3.05
C HIS A 47 -11.76 4.93 -3.16
N MET A 48 -11.34 4.26 -2.08
CA MET A 48 -10.02 3.70 -1.89
C MET A 48 -10.13 2.39 -1.12
N GLY A 49 -9.42 1.37 -1.61
CA GLY A 49 -9.10 0.17 -0.86
C GLY A 49 -7.66 0.21 -0.36
N TRP A 50 -7.43 -0.24 0.87
CA TRP A 50 -6.11 -0.38 1.47
C TRP A 50 -5.88 -1.81 1.93
N ALA A 51 -4.66 -2.31 1.76
CA ALA A 51 -4.23 -3.58 2.34
C ALA A 51 -2.78 -3.47 2.78
N ILE A 52 -2.38 -4.19 3.84
CA ILE A 52 -0.97 -4.30 4.24
C ILE A 52 -0.51 -5.73 4.01
N VAL A 53 0.53 -5.91 3.19
CA VAL A 53 1.05 -7.24 2.81
C VAL A 53 2.55 -7.33 2.98
N ASN A 54 3.05 -8.55 3.14
CA ASN A 54 4.48 -8.85 3.00
C ASN A 54 4.77 -9.32 1.57
N ALA A 55 5.75 -8.71 0.90
CA ALA A 55 6.11 -9.05 -0.47
C ALA A 55 7.62 -8.87 -0.72
N GLU A 56 8.13 -9.53 -1.76
CA GLU A 56 9.53 -9.40 -2.19
C GLU A 56 9.80 -8.12 -2.99
N SER A 57 8.74 -7.46 -3.47
CA SER A 57 8.81 -6.24 -4.27
C SER A 57 7.45 -5.55 -4.34
N GLU A 58 7.43 -4.29 -4.76
CA GLU A 58 6.22 -3.53 -5.07
C GLU A 58 5.32 -4.26 -6.08
N ALA A 59 5.92 -4.76 -7.17
CA ALA A 59 5.20 -5.53 -8.18
C ALA A 59 4.60 -6.84 -7.62
N GLY A 60 5.28 -7.45 -6.64
CA GLY A 60 4.76 -8.60 -5.90
C GLY A 60 3.55 -8.23 -5.03
N ALA A 61 3.61 -7.10 -4.33
CA ALA A 61 2.51 -6.60 -3.49
C ALA A 61 1.25 -6.31 -4.33
N LEU A 62 1.41 -5.69 -5.51
CA LEU A 62 0.30 -5.34 -6.40
C LEU A 62 -0.46 -6.54 -7.01
N LYS A 63 0.00 -7.78 -6.78
CA LYS A 63 -0.71 -8.99 -7.25
C LYS A 63 -2.07 -9.19 -6.60
N ILE A 64 -2.28 -8.65 -5.40
CA ILE A 64 -3.58 -8.74 -4.70
C ILE A 64 -4.56 -7.63 -5.11
N VAL A 65 -4.17 -6.75 -6.03
CA VAL A 65 -5.04 -5.70 -6.57
C VAL A 65 -5.86 -6.25 -7.75
N PRO A 66 -7.17 -5.93 -7.82
CA PRO A 66 -8.02 -6.22 -8.98
C PRO A 66 -7.38 -5.80 -10.30
N GLY A 67 -7.65 -6.56 -11.37
CA GLY A 67 -7.03 -6.30 -12.67
C GLY A 67 -7.39 -4.92 -13.20
N SER A 68 -8.64 -4.50 -13.02
CA SER A 68 -9.15 -3.19 -13.44
C SER A 68 -8.50 -2.01 -12.70
N LEU A 69 -8.04 -2.21 -11.47
CA LEU A 69 -7.48 -1.15 -10.62
C LEU A 69 -5.94 -1.13 -10.61
N ARG A 70 -5.28 -2.21 -11.04
CA ARG A 70 -3.83 -2.39 -10.86
C ARG A 70 -2.97 -1.28 -11.48
N SER A 71 -3.40 -0.67 -12.59
CA SER A 71 -2.68 0.43 -13.24
C SER A 71 -2.77 1.77 -12.48
N LYS A 72 -3.76 1.92 -11.60
CA LYS A 72 -3.98 3.12 -10.77
C LYS A 72 -3.48 2.93 -9.34
N ALA A 73 -3.30 1.68 -8.92
CA ALA A 73 -2.83 1.32 -7.60
C ALA A 73 -1.34 1.56 -7.42
N ARG A 74 -0.92 1.72 -6.15
CA ARG A 74 0.49 1.76 -5.77
C ARG A 74 0.75 0.88 -4.55
N ALA A 75 1.95 0.34 -4.47
CA ALA A 75 2.48 -0.33 -3.30
C ALA A 75 3.54 0.55 -2.66
N VAL A 76 3.28 1.01 -1.44
CA VAL A 76 4.18 1.87 -0.66
C VAL A 76 4.95 1.00 0.32
N LYS A 77 6.27 0.88 0.14
CA LYS A 77 7.11 0.16 1.11
C LYS A 77 7.06 0.88 2.46
N LEU A 78 6.64 0.16 3.50
CA LEU A 78 6.56 0.66 4.86
C LEU A 78 7.89 0.49 5.57
N ASN A 79 8.25 1.49 6.38
CA ASN A 79 9.42 1.45 7.25
C ASN A 79 9.04 1.94 8.65
N LYS A 80 9.86 1.59 9.63
CA LYS A 80 9.80 2.16 10.99
C LYS A 80 11.09 2.92 11.25
N PHE A 81 10.98 4.01 11.98
CA PHE A 81 12.14 4.76 12.45
C PHE A 81 12.48 4.36 13.88
N THR A 82 13.77 4.28 14.19
CA THR A 82 14.27 4.25 15.56
C THR A 82 14.44 5.69 16.09
N ALA A 83 14.49 5.85 17.41
CA ALA A 83 14.73 7.16 18.01
C ALA A 83 16.05 7.78 17.54
N ASP A 84 17.08 6.97 17.30
CA ASP A 84 18.38 7.46 16.86
C ASP A 84 18.38 7.85 15.37
N GLN A 85 17.65 7.11 14.51
CA GLN A 85 17.44 7.53 13.13
C GLN A 85 16.73 8.89 13.04
N ILE A 86 15.77 9.14 13.95
CA ILE A 86 15.07 10.43 14.01
C ILE A 86 16.02 11.54 14.44
N LYS A 87 16.83 11.32 15.48
CA LYS A 87 17.82 12.31 15.94
C LYS A 87 18.82 12.64 14.84
N GLU A 88 19.28 11.63 14.09
CA GLU A 88 20.21 11.84 13.00
C GLU A 88 19.59 12.62 11.85
N ALA A 89 18.36 12.29 11.45
CA ALA A 89 17.65 13.03 10.42
C ALA A 89 17.47 14.52 10.76
N HIS A 90 17.25 14.87 12.03
CA HIS A 90 17.21 16.28 12.46
C HIS A 90 18.56 16.99 12.30
N ARG A 91 19.68 16.32 12.62
CA ARG A 91 21.02 16.89 12.43
C ARG A 91 21.32 17.15 10.97
N GLU A 92 21.04 16.17 10.10
CA GLU A 92 21.27 16.28 8.66
C GLU A 92 20.44 17.41 8.02
N MET A 93 19.19 17.62 8.46
CA MET A 93 18.34 18.69 7.92
C MET A 93 18.71 20.09 8.42
N GLU A 94 19.25 20.22 9.64
CA GLU A 94 19.76 21.49 10.17
C GLU A 94 21.06 21.93 9.48
N GLU A 95 21.84 20.98 8.95
CA GLU A 95 23.12 21.23 8.27
C GLU A 95 22.97 21.58 6.77
N VAL A 96 21.77 21.46 6.17
CA VAL A 96 21.53 21.95 4.80
C VAL A 96 21.29 23.46 4.88
N PRO A 97 22.22 24.33 4.41
CA PRO A 97 21.97 25.75 4.40
C PRO A 97 20.74 26.02 3.52
N SER A 98 19.79 26.77 4.08
CA SER A 98 18.66 27.34 3.34
C SER A 98 19.19 27.94 2.04
N LYS A 99 18.94 27.25 0.91
CA LYS A 99 19.24 27.80 -0.41
C LYS A 99 18.44 29.10 -0.52
N THR A 100 19.17 30.21 -0.49
CA THR A 100 18.68 31.56 -0.71
C THR A 100 18.44 31.80 -2.19
#